data_AF-A0A3D4R7Z3-F1
#
_entry.id   AF-A0A3D4R7Z3-F1
#
_cell.length_a   1.000
_cell.length_b   1.000
_cell.length_c   1.000
_cell.angle_alpha   90.00
_cell.angle_beta   90.00
_cell.angle_gamma   90.00
#
_symmetry.space_group_name_H-M   'P 1'
#
loop_
_entity.id
_entity.type
_entity.pdbx_description
1 polymer ?
#
loop_
_entity_poly.entity_id
_entity_poly.type
_entity_poly.pdbx_seq_one_letter_code
_entity_poly.pdbx_strand_id
1 'polypeptide(L)'
;MLGYRGAFRYISDPAVFKLELAAIKRVRNQHNLRNLWLMIPFVHTPEEMIQVKKIVVSVGLNRGSSFKLWMMCELPANVILLDQFIDTGIDGISIGSNDLTMLILGVDRDNSEVAGVFNERNPAVLWALE
;
A
#
# COMPACT_ATOMS: atom_id res chain seq x y z
N MET A 1 10.92 -10.31 4.36
CA MET A 1 9.51 -9.89 4.40
C MET A 1 9.30 -8.62 5.23
N LEU A 2 9.69 -8.63 6.51
CA LEU A 2 9.61 -7.49 7.45
C LEU A 2 10.90 -6.66 7.42
N GLY A 3 10.84 -5.38 7.06
CA GLY A 3 12.03 -4.53 7.00
C GLY A 3 11.85 -3.23 6.22
N TYR A 4 12.95 -2.72 5.65
CA TYR A 4 13.02 -1.42 4.98
C TYR A 4 12.35 -1.41 3.58
N ARG A 5 11.01 -1.24 3.54
CA ARG A 5 10.22 -1.26 2.30
C ARG A 5 8.95 -0.40 2.39
N GLY A 6 8.23 -0.30 1.28
CA GLY A 6 6.94 0.39 1.17
C GLY A 6 6.96 1.83 1.64
N ALA A 7 5.89 2.25 2.31
CA ALA A 7 5.74 3.62 2.81
C ALA A 7 6.92 4.10 3.66
N PHE A 8 7.43 3.24 4.55
CA PHE A 8 8.56 3.58 5.40
C PHE A 8 9.80 3.99 4.59
N ARG A 9 10.12 3.25 3.53
CA ARG A 9 11.22 3.59 2.62
C ARG A 9 10.95 4.89 1.87
N TYR A 10 9.72 5.13 1.42
CA TYR A 10 9.36 6.37 0.72
C TYR A 10 9.50 7.62 1.58
N ILE A 11 9.21 7.50 2.88
CA ILE A 11 9.39 8.57 3.87
C ILE A 11 10.88 8.76 4.20
N SER A 12 11.61 7.65 4.35
CA SER A 12 13.03 7.66 4.75
C SER A 12 13.95 8.16 3.63
N ASP A 13 13.63 7.85 2.38
CA ASP A 13 14.33 8.34 1.19
C ASP A 13 13.34 8.95 0.17
N PRO A 14 12.86 10.19 0.43
CA PRO A 14 11.92 10.86 -0.46
C PRO A 14 12.50 11.19 -1.82
N ALA A 15 13.83 11.26 -1.97
CA ALA A 15 14.46 11.62 -3.23
C ALA A 15 14.20 10.54 -4.29
N VAL A 16 14.39 9.27 -3.91
CA VAL A 16 14.10 8.13 -4.80
C VAL A 16 12.61 8.04 -5.10
N PHE A 17 11.75 8.18 -4.08
CA PHE A 17 10.30 8.10 -4.30
C PHE A 17 9.78 9.22 -5.23
N LYS A 18 10.33 10.44 -5.12
CA LYS A 18 9.99 11.55 -6.02
C LYS A 18 10.35 11.25 -7.49
N LEU A 19 11.39 10.46 -7.76
CA LEU A 19 11.72 10.03 -9.12
C LEU A 19 10.65 9.08 -9.69
N GLU A 20 10.17 8.13 -8.89
CA GLU A 20 9.06 7.24 -9.28
C GLU A 20 7.77 8.04 -9.56
N LEU A 21 7.45 8.99 -8.69
CA LEU A 21 6.29 9.86 -8.88
C LEU A 21 6.41 10.77 -10.10
N ALA A 22 7.61 11.23 -10.42
CA ALA A 22 7.87 12.00 -11.65
C ALA A 22 7.61 11.16 -12.90
N ALA A 23 7.97 9.87 -12.89
CA ALA A 23 7.65 8.93 -13.96
C ALA A 23 6.12 8.75 -14.11
N ILE A 24 5.40 8.55 -13.01
CA ILE A 24 3.93 8.45 -13.02
C ILE A 24 3.29 9.73 -13.61
N LYS A 25 3.75 10.90 -13.17
CA LYS A 25 3.28 12.20 -13.66
C LYS A 25 3.56 12.36 -15.16
N ARG A 26 4.73 11.91 -15.63
CA ARG A 26 5.10 11.90 -17.05
C ARG A 26 4.12 11.07 -17.86
N VAL A 27 3.86 9.83 -17.45
CA VAL A 27 2.91 8.92 -18.12
C VAL A 27 1.52 9.55 -18.21
N ARG A 28 1.02 10.09 -17.09
CA ARG A 28 -0.31 10.71 -17.05
C ARG A 28 -0.42 11.95 -17.94
N ASN A 29 0.59 12.80 -17.96
CA ASN A 29 0.52 14.11 -18.62
C ASN A 29 0.99 14.09 -20.07
N GLN A 30 2.10 13.41 -20.37
CA GLN A 30 2.68 13.39 -21.72
C GLN A 30 2.02 12.35 -22.63
N HIS A 31 1.56 11.23 -22.06
CA HIS A 31 0.90 10.16 -22.80
C HIS A 31 -0.62 10.15 -22.61
N ASN A 32 -1.17 11.14 -21.89
CA ASN A 32 -2.60 11.31 -21.63
C ASN A 32 -3.30 10.10 -20.98
N LEU A 33 -2.56 9.25 -20.26
CA LEU A 33 -3.11 8.08 -19.56
C LEU A 33 -3.67 8.48 -18.18
N ARG A 34 -4.78 9.21 -18.19
CA ARG A 34 -5.44 9.74 -16.97
C ARG A 34 -6.06 8.67 -16.08
N ASN A 35 -6.19 7.43 -16.57
CA ASN A 35 -6.65 6.27 -15.82
C ASN A 35 -5.58 5.63 -14.92
N LEU A 36 -4.30 6.03 -15.02
CA LEU A 36 -3.23 5.52 -14.15
C LEU A 36 -3.35 6.13 -12.74
N TRP A 37 -3.66 5.33 -11.74
CA TRP A 37 -3.71 5.73 -10.33
C TRP A 37 -2.44 5.34 -9.58
N LEU A 38 -2.31 5.81 -8.33
CA LEU A 38 -1.22 5.45 -7.45
C LEU A 38 -1.75 4.62 -6.29
N MET A 39 -1.06 3.52 -5.98
CA MET A 39 -1.33 2.71 -4.81
C MET A 39 -0.05 2.63 -3.96
N ILE A 40 -0.17 2.86 -2.65
CA ILE A 40 0.96 2.82 -1.73
C ILE A 40 0.99 1.45 -1.04
N PRO A 41 2.08 0.67 -1.19
CA PRO A 41 2.28 -0.59 -0.49
C PRO A 41 2.91 -0.41 0.90
N PHE A 42 2.71 -1.42 1.75
CA PHE A 42 3.39 -1.67 3.02
C PHE A 42 3.37 -0.44 3.94
N VAL A 43 2.15 0.02 4.26
CA VAL A 43 1.91 1.17 5.13
C VAL A 43 1.62 0.67 6.53
N HIS A 44 2.50 0.92 7.50
CA HIS A 44 2.36 0.35 8.84
C HIS A 44 1.33 1.09 9.68
N THR A 45 1.24 2.43 9.54
CA THR A 45 0.35 3.26 10.35
C THR A 45 -0.35 4.36 9.52
N PRO A 46 -1.50 4.88 9.98
CA PRO A 46 -2.15 6.03 9.35
C PRO A 46 -1.24 7.26 9.23
N GLU A 47 -0.36 7.49 10.21
CA GLU A 47 0.61 8.59 10.18
C GLU A 47 1.61 8.45 9.03
N GLU A 48 2.09 7.22 8.76
CA GLU A 48 2.93 6.96 7.58
C GLU A 48 2.18 7.31 6.29
N MET A 49 0.89 6.94 6.19
CA MET A 49 0.07 7.27 5.02
C MET A 49 -0.03 8.79 4.83
N ILE A 50 -0.26 9.55 5.90
CA ILE A 50 -0.32 11.02 5.87
C ILE A 50 1.01 11.61 5.41
N GLN A 51 2.15 11.07 5.85
CA GLN A 51 3.47 11.53 5.43
C GLN A 51 3.73 11.24 3.94
N VAL A 52 3.43 10.03 3.47
CA VAL A 52 3.53 9.68 2.04
C VAL A 52 2.68 10.62 1.20
N LYS A 53 1.43 10.90 1.62
CA LYS A 53 0.54 11.85 0.95
C LYS A 53 1.16 13.24 0.78
N LYS A 54 1.83 13.77 1.80
CA LYS A 54 2.52 15.07 1.71
C LYS A 54 3.59 15.05 0.62
N ILE A 55 4.33 13.96 0.48
CA ILE A 55 5.35 13.80 -0.58
C ILE A 55 4.68 13.76 -1.96
N VAL A 56 3.61 12.99 -2.12
CA VAL A 56 2.85 12.88 -3.38
C VAL A 56 2.25 14.22 -3.81
N VAL A 57 1.71 15.00 -2.88
CA VAL A 57 1.22 16.36 -3.13
C VAL A 57 2.37 17.31 -3.51
N SER A 58 3.53 17.19 -2.87
CA SER A 58 4.69 18.07 -3.14
C SER A 58 5.21 17.99 -4.59
N VAL A 59 4.95 16.88 -5.29
CA VAL A 59 5.30 16.72 -6.72
C VAL A 59 4.16 17.06 -7.68
N GLY A 60 3.03 17.53 -7.14
CA GLY A 60 1.85 17.97 -7.90
C GLY A 60 0.92 16.84 -8.34
N LEU A 61 0.96 15.68 -7.69
CA LEU A 61 -0.03 14.63 -7.84
C LEU A 61 -1.10 14.79 -6.74
N ASN A 62 -2.11 15.61 -7.02
CA ASN A 62 -3.18 15.87 -6.05
C ASN A 62 -4.35 14.92 -6.26
N ARG A 63 -4.84 14.34 -5.17
CA ARG A 63 -6.09 13.56 -5.18
C ARG A 63 -7.24 14.44 -5.68
N GLY A 64 -8.08 13.89 -6.53
CA GLY A 64 -9.26 14.57 -7.06
C GLY A 64 -9.95 13.75 -8.13
N SER A 65 -10.83 14.38 -8.92
CA SER A 65 -11.61 13.70 -9.96
C SER A 65 -10.77 12.94 -10.99
N SER A 66 -9.56 13.44 -11.28
CA SER A 66 -8.68 12.84 -12.30
C SER A 66 -7.61 11.89 -11.75
N PHE A 67 -7.30 11.92 -10.46
CA PHE A 67 -6.23 11.13 -9.85
C PHE A 67 -6.68 10.55 -8.52
N LYS A 68 -6.66 9.22 -8.44
CA LYS A 68 -6.99 8.49 -7.23
C LYS A 68 -5.74 8.01 -6.52
N LEU A 69 -5.78 8.03 -5.20
CA LEU A 69 -4.75 7.51 -4.33
C LEU A 69 -5.32 6.33 -3.53
N TRP A 70 -4.71 5.18 -3.69
CA TRP A 70 -5.10 3.93 -3.07
C TRP A 70 -4.03 3.48 -2.08
N MET A 71 -4.43 2.58 -1.18
CA MET A 71 -3.52 1.89 -0.28
C MET A 71 -3.66 0.39 -0.48
N MET A 72 -2.55 -0.34 -0.41
CA MET A 72 -2.60 -1.79 -0.33
C MET A 72 -2.88 -2.21 1.13
N CYS A 73 -3.99 -2.92 1.35
CA CYS A 73 -4.34 -3.51 2.65
C CYS A 73 -3.68 -4.89 2.73
N GLU A 74 -2.51 -4.96 3.36
CA GLU A 74 -1.67 -6.16 3.35
C GLU A 74 -1.00 -6.47 4.69
N LEU A 75 -1.17 -5.61 5.69
CA LEU A 75 -0.75 -5.88 7.07
C LEU A 75 -1.97 -6.08 7.96
N PRO A 76 -1.88 -6.92 9.02
CA PRO A 76 -2.95 -7.05 10.01
C PRO A 76 -3.37 -5.70 10.61
N ALA A 77 -2.42 -4.78 10.80
CA ALA A 77 -2.71 -3.42 11.27
C ALA A 77 -3.64 -2.64 10.32
N ASN A 78 -3.56 -2.88 9.01
CA ASN A 78 -4.38 -2.20 8.01
C ASN A 78 -5.85 -2.65 8.12
N VAL A 79 -6.07 -3.90 8.51
CA VAL A 79 -7.40 -4.47 8.75
C VAL A 79 -7.96 -3.94 10.07
N ILE A 80 -7.17 -3.99 11.15
CA ILE A 80 -7.60 -3.56 12.49
C ILE A 80 -7.92 -2.05 12.54
N LEU A 81 -7.16 -1.23 11.82
CA LEU A 81 -7.28 0.23 11.82
C LEU A 81 -7.84 0.77 10.49
N LEU A 82 -8.59 -0.04 9.74
CA LEU A 82 -9.02 0.29 8.38
C LEU A 82 -9.71 1.65 8.29
N ASP A 83 -10.62 1.96 9.23
CA ASP A 83 -11.32 3.25 9.26
C ASP A 83 -10.35 4.43 9.39
N GLN A 84 -9.32 4.30 10.23
CA GLN A 84 -8.32 5.36 10.39
C GLN A 84 -7.47 5.55 9.12
N PHE A 85 -7.17 4.46 8.40
CA PHE A 85 -6.51 4.55 7.10
C PHE A 85 -7.40 5.22 6.05
N ILE A 86 -8.70 4.92 6.03
CA ILE A 86 -9.67 5.57 5.16
C ILE A 86 -9.76 7.08 5.47
N ASP A 87 -9.81 7.44 6.74
CA ASP A 87 -9.85 8.83 7.23
C ASP A 87 -8.61 9.64 6.84
N THR A 88 -7.49 9.00 6.54
CA THR A 88 -6.34 9.71 5.96
C THR A 88 -6.66 10.31 4.60
N GLY A 89 -7.78 9.93 3.96
CA GLY A 89 -8.31 10.49 2.73
C GLY A 89 -7.76 9.79 1.48
N ILE A 90 -7.85 8.47 1.46
CA ILE A 90 -7.61 7.60 0.28
C ILE A 90 -8.91 7.37 -0.49
N ASP A 91 -8.82 6.90 -1.74
CA ASP A 91 -9.96 6.60 -2.61
C ASP A 91 -10.41 5.14 -2.56
N GLY A 92 -9.62 4.29 -1.92
CA GLY A 92 -9.91 2.88 -1.80
C GLY A 92 -8.70 2.08 -1.33
N ILE A 93 -8.96 0.81 -1.06
CA ILE A 93 -7.94 -0.17 -0.73
C ILE A 93 -7.93 -1.30 -1.75
N SER A 94 -6.77 -1.90 -1.95
CA SER A 94 -6.63 -3.19 -2.63
C SER A 94 -6.04 -4.18 -1.66
N ILE A 95 -6.64 -5.36 -1.52
CA ILE A 95 -6.16 -6.35 -0.57
C ILE A 95 -4.93 -7.06 -1.17
N GLY A 96 -3.81 -7.00 -0.47
CA GLY A 96 -2.62 -7.78 -0.75
C GLY A 96 -2.68 -9.11 -0.01
N SER A 97 -3.48 -10.06 -0.52
CA SER A 97 -3.79 -11.31 0.16
C SER A 97 -2.55 -12.15 0.51
N ASN A 98 -1.50 -12.08 -0.32
CA ASN A 98 -0.24 -12.77 -0.09
C ASN A 98 0.43 -12.32 1.21
N ASP A 99 0.80 -11.04 1.30
CA ASP A 99 1.47 -10.48 2.48
C ASP A 99 0.52 -10.53 3.70
N LEU A 100 -0.78 -10.28 3.51
CA LEU A 100 -1.76 -10.36 4.59
C LEU A 100 -1.82 -11.77 5.19
N THR A 101 -1.88 -12.82 4.36
CA THR A 101 -1.90 -14.21 4.80
C THR A 101 -0.62 -14.59 5.52
N MET A 102 0.54 -14.21 4.95
CA MET A 102 1.85 -14.48 5.55
C MET A 102 1.98 -13.83 6.93
N LEU A 103 1.50 -12.60 7.09
CA LEU A 103 1.59 -11.86 8.35
C LEU A 103 0.54 -12.28 9.39
N ILE A 104 -0.69 -12.63 8.96
CA ILE A 104 -1.71 -13.16 9.87
C ILE A 104 -1.30 -14.54 10.41
N LEU A 105 -0.78 -15.42 9.55
CA LEU A 105 -0.44 -16.79 9.92
C LEU A 105 1.00 -16.93 10.44
N GLY A 106 1.84 -15.91 10.29
CA GLY A 106 3.24 -15.94 10.70
C GLY A 106 4.09 -16.91 9.87
N VAL A 107 3.86 -16.96 8.56
CA VAL A 107 4.51 -17.91 7.64
C VAL A 107 5.20 -17.20 6.49
N ASP A 108 6.28 -17.79 5.98
CA ASP A 108 6.90 -17.38 4.73
C ASP A 108 6.61 -18.44 3.65
N ARG A 109 5.87 -18.06 2.62
CA ARG A 109 5.45 -19.00 1.56
C ARG A 109 6.64 -19.50 0.73
N ASP A 110 7.75 -18.76 0.70
CA ASP A 110 8.95 -19.14 -0.04
C ASP A 110 9.85 -20.07 0.79
N ASN A 111 9.54 -20.26 2.09
CA ASN A 111 10.21 -21.22 2.95
C ASN A 111 9.49 -22.57 2.90
N SER A 112 10.11 -23.57 2.27
CA SER A 112 9.54 -24.91 2.05
C SER A 112 9.11 -25.62 3.33
N GLU A 113 9.74 -25.33 4.47
CA GLU A 113 9.41 -25.96 5.76
C GLU A 113 8.03 -25.53 6.29
N VAL A 114 7.58 -24.32 5.96
CA VAL A 114 6.33 -23.73 6.49
C VAL A 114 5.34 -23.36 5.40
N ALA A 115 5.71 -23.46 4.12
CA ALA A 115 4.85 -23.14 2.98
C ALA A 115 3.52 -23.93 2.98
N GLY A 116 3.51 -25.15 3.52
CA GLY A 116 2.29 -25.95 3.67
C GLY A 116 1.23 -25.36 4.60
N VAL A 117 1.60 -24.39 5.45
CA VAL A 117 0.69 -23.66 6.36
C VAL A 117 0.04 -22.46 5.67
N PHE A 118 0.65 -21.94 4.59
CA PHE A 118 0.09 -20.81 3.84
C PHE A 118 -1.27 -21.18 3.24
N ASN A 119 -2.32 -20.47 3.66
CA ASN A 119 -3.65 -20.67 3.14
C ASN A 119 -4.47 -19.38 3.25
N GLU A 120 -4.74 -18.75 2.10
CA GLU A 120 -5.55 -17.52 2.04
C GLU A 120 -7.02 -17.74 2.45
N ARG A 121 -7.46 -19.00 2.51
CA ARG A 121 -8.80 -19.40 2.98
C ARG A 121 -8.82 -19.82 4.45
N ASN A 122 -7.72 -19.60 5.17
CA ASN A 122 -7.71 -19.81 6.61
C ASN A 122 -8.79 -18.93 7.28
N PRO A 123 -9.54 -19.42 8.29
CA PRO A 123 -10.58 -18.63 8.94
C PRO A 123 -10.13 -17.26 9.45
N ALA A 124 -8.89 -17.13 9.94
CA ALA A 124 -8.36 -15.84 10.39
C ALA A 124 -8.11 -14.86 9.23
N VAL A 125 -7.74 -15.38 8.06
CA VAL A 125 -7.56 -14.58 6.85
C VAL A 125 -8.93 -14.18 6.30
N LEU A 126 -9.88 -15.11 6.22
CA LEU A 126 -11.24 -14.79 5.77
C LEU A 126 -11.90 -13.74 6.65
N TRP A 127 -11.78 -13.85 7.98
CA TRP A 127 -12.24 -12.83 8.92
C TRP A 127 -11.64 -11.45 8.62
N ALA A 128 -10.39 -11.40 8.17
CA ALA A 128 -9.72 -10.15 7.83
C ALA A 128 -10.18 -9.54 6.47
N LEU A 129 -10.96 -10.28 5.67
CA LEU A 129 -11.51 -9.83 4.39
C LEU A 129 -12.97 -9.37 4.49
N GLU A 130 -13.66 -9.72 5.57
CA GLU A 130 -15.06 -9.37 5.86
C GLU A 130 -15.19 -7.93 6.39
#